data_AF-A0A7Z0NJI5-F1
#
_entry.id   AF-A0A7Z0NJI5-F1
#
_cell.length_a   1.000
_cell.length_b   1.000
_cell.length_c   1.000
_cell.angle_alpha   90.00
_cell.angle_beta   90.00
_cell.angle_gamma   90.00
#
_symmetry.space_group_name_H-M   'P 1'
#
loop_
_entity.id
_entity.type
_entity.pdbx_description
1 polymer ?
#
loop_
_entity_poly.entity_id
_entity_poly.type
_entity_poly.pdbx_seq_one_letter_code
_entity_poly.pdbx_strand_id
1 'polypeptide(L)'
;MVGKRHAFAHRESVTWEEAAQQTLVLSSKRSLAQLHADTGQDFSRTPVIELSQLHSMLSVVESGDGVTIFAEYALKYLRIHDVVVVRIVDPHVMMKVGLYKNKSATLSEAAQTFYDFMCELPDRFPHALLTE
;
A
#
# COMPACT_ATOMS: atom_id res chain seq x y z
N MET A 1 6.46 -5.36 -2.08
CA MET A 1 7.28 -5.13 -3.29
C MET A 1 8.73 -5.27 -2.91
N VAL A 2 9.49 -5.99 -3.73
CA VAL A 2 10.91 -6.30 -3.50
C VAL A 2 11.68 -6.16 -4.82
N GLY A 3 13.00 -5.94 -4.78
CA GLY A 3 13.82 -5.97 -5.98
C GLY A 3 13.82 -7.37 -6.63
N LYS A 4 13.99 -7.45 -7.96
CA LYS A 4 13.96 -8.73 -8.71
C LYS A 4 14.96 -9.80 -8.23
N ARG A 5 16.07 -9.38 -7.61
CA ARG A 5 17.11 -10.29 -7.07
C ARG A 5 16.92 -10.62 -5.59
N HIS A 6 15.89 -10.06 -4.95
CA HIS A 6 15.60 -10.32 -3.55
C HIS A 6 15.14 -11.77 -3.34
N ALA A 7 15.43 -12.36 -2.18
CA ALA A 7 15.06 -13.76 -1.88
C ALA A 7 13.55 -14.02 -2.00
N PHE A 8 12.72 -13.01 -1.72
CA PHE A 8 11.26 -13.12 -1.87
C PHE A 8 10.75 -12.99 -3.30
N ALA A 9 11.57 -12.55 -4.26
CA ALA A 9 11.12 -12.20 -5.60
C ALA A 9 10.49 -13.38 -6.37
N HIS A 10 10.86 -14.60 -6.01
CA HIS A 10 10.37 -15.83 -6.65
C HIS A 10 9.31 -16.56 -5.81
N ARG A 11 8.88 -15.98 -4.70
CA ARG A 11 7.85 -16.57 -3.82
C ARG A 11 6.47 -16.09 -4.25
N GLU A 12 5.49 -16.96 -4.11
CA GLU A 12 4.08 -16.59 -4.32
C GLU A 12 3.55 -15.66 -3.22
N SER A 13 4.03 -15.86 -1.99
CA SER A 13 3.67 -15.07 -0.83
C SER A 13 4.73 -15.10 0.29
N VAL A 14 4.59 -14.15 1.21
CA VAL A 14 5.33 -14.03 2.47
C VAL A 14 4.36 -13.69 3.61
N THR A 15 4.74 -13.95 4.86
CA THR A 15 3.97 -13.53 6.03
C THR A 15 4.36 -12.11 6.49
N TRP A 16 3.54 -11.50 7.34
CA TRP A 16 3.88 -10.23 7.98
C TRP A 16 5.10 -10.32 8.90
N GLU A 17 5.30 -11.47 9.56
CA GLU A 17 6.49 -11.73 10.37
C GLU A 17 7.76 -11.68 9.51
N GLU A 18 7.75 -12.35 8.35
CA GLU A 18 8.88 -12.35 7.41
C GLU A 18 9.17 -10.94 6.87
N ALA A 19 8.11 -10.16 6.59
CA ALA A 19 8.24 -8.78 6.16
C ALA A 19 8.82 -7.88 7.28
N ALA A 20 8.44 -8.11 8.55
CA ALA A 20 8.93 -7.36 9.70
C ALA A 20 10.43 -7.58 9.98
N GLN A 21 11.02 -8.67 9.46
CA GLN A 21 12.47 -8.93 9.54
C GLN A 21 13.29 -8.17 8.49
N GLN A 22 12.65 -7.51 7.52
CA GLN A 22 13.34 -6.73 6.49
C GLN A 22 13.48 -5.27 6.88
N THR A 23 14.42 -4.55 6.25
CA THR A 23 14.38 -3.08 6.25
C THR A 23 13.18 -2.61 5.45
N LEU A 24 12.25 -1.90 6.07
CA LEU A 24 11.07 -1.36 5.41
C LEU A 24 11.35 0.04 4.85
N VAL A 25 11.07 0.23 3.57
CA VAL A 25 11.07 1.53 2.90
C VAL A 25 9.63 2.05 2.91
N LEU A 26 9.35 3.09 3.69
CA LEU A 26 7.99 3.59 3.92
C LEU A 26 7.91 5.11 3.72
N SER A 27 6.72 5.60 3.38
CA SER A 27 6.47 7.04 3.26
C SER A 27 6.48 7.77 4.59
N SER A 28 6.11 7.06 5.66
CA SER A 28 6.24 7.53 7.02
C SER A 28 6.38 6.37 8.01
N LYS A 29 7.18 6.56 9.07
CA LYS A 29 7.22 5.64 10.21
C LYS A 29 5.86 5.48 10.91
N ARG A 30 4.98 6.48 10.80
CA ARG A 30 3.61 6.40 11.36
C ARG A 30 2.81 5.25 10.73
N SER A 31 3.14 4.84 9.51
CA SER A 31 2.49 3.71 8.84
C SER A 31 2.69 2.39 9.59
N LEU A 32 3.76 2.23 10.38
CA LEU A 32 3.97 1.01 11.17
C LEU A 32 2.90 0.79 12.25
N ALA A 33 2.42 1.87 12.88
CA ALA A 33 1.37 1.76 13.89
C ALA A 33 0.05 1.27 13.26
N GLN A 34 -0.25 1.74 12.04
CA GLN A 34 -1.42 1.28 11.29
C GLN A 34 -1.24 -0.18 10.85
N LEU A 35 -0.08 -0.54 10.32
CA LEU A 35 0.22 -1.93 9.97
C LEU A 35 0.12 -2.86 11.17
N HIS A 36 0.64 -2.46 12.34
CA HIS A 36 0.49 -3.22 13.58
C HIS A 36 -0.98 -3.42 13.94
N ALA A 37 -1.80 -2.36 13.88
CA ALA A 37 -3.23 -2.45 14.16
C ALA A 37 -3.98 -3.37 13.18
N ASP A 38 -3.61 -3.33 11.89
CA ASP A 38 -4.27 -4.10 10.84
C ASP A 38 -3.84 -5.58 10.81
N THR A 39 -2.65 -5.89 11.30
CA THR A 39 -2.03 -7.22 11.15
C THR A 39 -1.81 -7.97 12.46
N GLY A 40 -1.74 -7.24 13.58
CA GLY A 40 -1.26 -7.75 14.87
C GLY A 40 0.26 -7.94 14.94
N GLN A 41 1.00 -7.72 13.85
CA GLN A 41 2.45 -7.91 13.80
C GLN A 41 3.18 -6.77 14.53
N ASP A 42 4.14 -7.11 15.38
CA ASP A 42 5.03 -6.11 15.98
C ASP A 42 6.12 -5.69 15.00
N PHE A 43 6.21 -4.38 14.74
CA PHE A 43 7.23 -3.74 13.90
C PHE A 43 8.19 -2.86 14.71
N SER A 44 8.14 -2.90 16.04
CA SER A 44 8.92 -2.01 16.93
C SER A 44 10.43 -2.08 16.73
N ARG A 45 10.94 -3.22 16.25
CA ARG A 45 12.36 -3.46 15.96
C ARG A 45 12.70 -3.40 14.48
N THR A 46 11.71 -3.19 13.62
CA THR A 46 11.90 -3.21 12.16
C THR A 46 12.63 -1.93 11.71
N PRO A 47 13.79 -2.04 11.04
CA PRO A 47 14.49 -0.88 10.50
C PRO A 47 13.64 -0.18 9.43
N VAL A 48 13.62 1.16 9.43
CA VAL A 48 12.84 1.94 8.45
C VAL A 48 13.67 2.98 7.75
N ILE A 49 13.62 2.98 6.41
CA ILE A 49 14.06 4.06 5.54
C ILE A 49 12.81 4.89 5.18
N GLU A 50 12.78 6.15 5.58
CA GLU A 50 11.63 7.04 5.37
C GLU A 50 11.84 7.94 4.14
N LEU A 51 10.97 7.83 3.14
CA LEU A 51 11.07 8.58 1.88
C LEU A 51 9.67 8.99 1.39
N SER A 52 9.46 10.27 1.11
CA SER A 52 8.13 10.78 0.76
C SER A 52 7.66 10.46 -0.68
N GLN A 53 8.57 10.11 -1.58
CA GLN A 53 8.27 9.95 -3.01
C GLN A 53 8.35 8.47 -3.42
N LEU A 54 7.26 7.97 -4.02
CA LEU A 54 7.14 6.56 -4.44
C LEU A 54 8.31 6.12 -5.32
N HIS A 55 8.71 6.94 -6.31
CA HIS A 55 9.81 6.58 -7.21
C HIS A 55 11.13 6.43 -6.46
N SER A 56 11.44 7.31 -5.50
CA SER A 56 12.64 7.19 -4.67
C SER A 56 12.61 5.93 -3.80
N MET A 57 11.44 5.59 -3.26
CA MET A 57 11.26 4.35 -2.50
C MET A 57 11.53 3.13 -3.38
N LEU A 58 10.97 3.10 -4.60
CA LEU A 58 11.16 1.99 -5.53
C LEU A 58 12.62 1.86 -5.97
N SER A 59 13.37 2.96 -6.16
CA SER A 59 14.80 2.89 -6.45
C SER A 59 15.63 2.27 -5.32
N VAL A 60 15.29 2.53 -4.05
CA VAL A 60 15.94 1.87 -2.89
C VAL A 60 15.57 0.39 -2.80
N VAL A 61 14.34 0.03 -3.16
CA VAL A 61 13.92 -1.37 -3.20
C VAL A 61 14.60 -2.13 -4.34
N GLU A 62 14.80 -1.47 -5.48
CA GLU A 62 15.52 -1.99 -6.63
C GLU A 62 17.01 -2.23 -6.35
N SER A 63 17.67 -1.34 -5.59
CA SER A 63 19.07 -1.54 -5.15
C SER A 63 19.24 -2.70 -4.17
N GLY A 64 18.15 -3.16 -3.55
CA GLY A 64 18.14 -4.23 -2.57
C GLY A 64 18.35 -3.77 -1.12
N ASP A 65 18.34 -2.46 -0.86
CA ASP A 65 18.55 -1.89 0.48
C ASP A 65 17.29 -1.95 1.36
N GLY A 66 16.19 -2.49 0.84
CA GLY A 66 14.99 -2.76 1.61
C GLY A 66 13.81 -3.29 0.79
N VAL A 67 12.67 -3.42 1.44
CA VAL A 67 11.39 -3.82 0.84
C VAL A 67 10.32 -2.79 1.16
N THR A 68 9.29 -2.68 0.32
CA THR A 68 8.19 -1.74 0.56
C THR A 68 6.83 -2.41 0.49
N ILE A 69 5.85 -1.84 1.18
CA ILE A 69 4.49 -2.36 1.28
C ILE A 69 3.54 -1.28 0.77
N PHE A 70 2.77 -1.61 -0.26
CA PHE A 70 1.77 -0.73 -0.86
C PHE A 70 0.50 -1.50 -1.17
N ALA A 71 -0.63 -0.80 -1.18
CA ALA A 71 -1.85 -1.32 -1.77
C ALA A 71 -1.71 -1.45 -3.29
N GLU A 72 -2.55 -2.29 -3.88
CA GLU A 72 -2.46 -2.71 -5.29
C GLU A 72 -2.58 -1.56 -6.30
N TYR A 73 -3.14 -0.41 -5.92
CA TYR A 73 -3.17 0.76 -6.81
C TYR A 73 -1.77 1.23 -7.24
N ALA A 74 -0.73 0.88 -6.48
CA ALA A 74 0.65 1.26 -6.78
C ALA A 74 1.27 0.42 -7.92
N LEU A 75 0.61 -0.67 -8.35
CA LEU A 75 1.11 -1.56 -9.40
C LEU A 75 1.39 -0.84 -10.73
N LYS A 76 0.60 0.18 -11.06
CA LYS A 76 0.76 0.97 -12.29
C LYS A 76 2.11 1.72 -12.38
N TYR A 77 2.78 1.93 -11.25
CA TYR A 77 4.05 2.66 -11.19
C TYR A 77 5.28 1.74 -11.31
N LEU A 78 5.09 0.43 -11.42
CA LEU A 78 6.19 -0.54 -11.45
C LEU A 78 6.91 -0.63 -12.79
N ARG A 79 6.30 -0.15 -13.89
CA ARG A 79 6.81 -0.37 -15.25
C ARG A 79 8.22 0.15 -15.50
N ILE A 80 8.72 1.07 -14.67
CA ILE A 80 10.04 1.71 -14.84
C ILE A 80 11.10 1.27 -13.82
N HIS A 81 10.79 0.29 -12.96
CA HIS A 81 11.69 -0.17 -11.90
C HIS A 81 11.83 -1.71 -11.94
N ASP A 82 13.02 -2.24 -11.67
CA ASP A 82 13.27 -3.69 -11.55
C ASP A 82 12.82 -4.27 -10.20
N VAL A 83 11.53 -4.11 -9.92
CA VAL A 83 10.86 -4.62 -8.72
C VAL A 83 9.75 -5.60 -9.07
N VAL A 84 9.40 -6.44 -8.12
CA VAL A 84 8.28 -7.39 -8.23
C VAL A 84 7.37 -7.29 -7.01
N VAL A 85 6.12 -7.68 -7.20
CA VAL A 85 5.12 -7.74 -6.13
C VAL A 85 5.04 -9.16 -5.63
N VAL A 86 5.07 -9.28 -4.31
CA VAL A 86 4.93 -10.53 -3.57
C VAL A 86 3.77 -10.31 -2.61
N ARG A 87 2.80 -11.23 -2.59
CA ARG A 87 1.64 -11.10 -1.71
C ARG A 87 2.06 -11.27 -0.25
N ILE A 88 1.48 -10.48 0.63
CA ILE A 88 1.61 -10.69 2.07
C ILE A 88 0.33 -11.37 2.57
N VAL A 89 0.48 -12.47 3.29
CA VAL A 89 -0.63 -13.30 3.77
C VAL A 89 -0.66 -13.37 5.29
N ASP A 90 -1.82 -13.80 5.82
CA ASP A 90 -2.05 -14.11 7.23
C ASP A 90 -1.69 -12.96 8.20
N PRO A 91 -2.52 -11.89 8.28
CA PRO A 91 -3.81 -11.71 7.60
C PRO A 91 -3.72 -11.03 6.23
N HIS A 92 -4.74 -11.22 5.41
CA HIS A 92 -4.96 -10.38 4.24
C HIS A 92 -5.50 -9.01 4.66
N VAL A 93 -4.70 -7.95 4.50
CA VAL A 93 -5.08 -6.58 4.87
C VAL A 93 -5.70 -5.87 3.68
N MET A 94 -6.87 -5.27 3.89
CA MET A 94 -7.52 -4.41 2.89
C MET A 94 -7.53 -2.96 3.34
N MET A 95 -7.08 -2.07 2.47
CA MET A 95 -7.19 -0.63 2.68
C MET A 95 -8.63 -0.17 2.39
N LYS A 96 -9.29 0.41 3.39
CA LYS A 96 -10.63 1.00 3.22
C LYS A 96 -10.48 2.47 2.81
N VAL A 97 -11.10 2.82 1.69
CA VAL A 97 -11.23 4.22 1.26
C VAL A 97 -12.61 4.71 1.68
N GLY A 98 -12.67 5.83 2.39
CA GLY A 98 -13.90 6.39 2.94
C GLY A 98 -14.09 7.85 2.53
N LEU A 99 -15.35 8.22 2.27
CA LEU A 99 -15.75 9.59 1.99
C LEU A 99 -16.38 10.20 3.24
N TYR A 100 -15.76 11.25 3.78
CA TYR A 100 -16.23 11.94 4.98
C TYR A 100 -16.89 13.26 4.61
N LYS A 101 -18.05 13.53 5.20
CA LYS A 101 -18.73 14.84 5.15
C LYS A 101 -19.01 15.34 6.54
N ASN A 102 -18.99 16.66 6.72
CA ASN A 102 -19.45 17.26 7.96
C ASN A 102 -20.97 17.02 8.08
N LYS A 103 -21.40 16.44 9.21
CA LYS A 103 -22.80 16.09 9.46
C LYS A 103 -23.75 17.29 9.37
N SER A 104 -23.26 18.49 9.71
CA SER A 104 -24.05 19.72 9.77
C SER A 104 -23.88 20.60 8.54
N ALA A 105 -23.03 20.24 7.58
CA ALA A 105 -22.82 21.03 6.38
C ALA A 105 -23.76 20.58 5.26
N THR A 106 -24.42 21.55 4.63
CA THR A 106 -25.08 21.34 3.34
C THR A 106 -24.01 21.31 2.26
N LEU A 107 -23.96 20.23 1.48
CA LEU A 107 -23.07 20.15 0.32
C LEU A 107 -23.54 21.12 -0.75
N SER A 108 -22.60 21.76 -1.45
CA SER A 108 -22.94 22.43 -2.71
C SER A 108 -23.41 21.40 -3.73
N GLU A 109 -24.11 21.85 -4.77
CA GLU A 109 -24.60 20.96 -5.83
C GLU A 109 -23.48 20.13 -6.48
N ALA A 110 -22.33 20.76 -6.76
CA ALA A 110 -21.15 20.06 -7.28
C ALA A 110 -20.59 19.02 -6.29
N ALA A 111 -20.55 19.34 -4.99
CA ALA A 111 -20.05 18.42 -3.97
C ALA A 111 -21.02 17.24 -3.74
N GLN A 112 -22.33 17.49 -3.79
CA GLN A 112 -23.35 16.44 -3.73
C GLN A 112 -23.24 15.51 -4.95
N THR A 113 -23.12 16.08 -6.15
CA THR A 113 -22.94 15.30 -7.39
C THR A 113 -21.70 14.41 -7.33
N PHE A 114 -20.58 14.95 -6.82
CA PHE A 114 -19.36 14.16 -6.62
C PHE A 114 -19.55 13.08 -5.54
N TYR A 115 -20.24 13.38 -4.44
CA TYR A 115 -20.52 12.42 -3.37
C TYR A 115 -21.33 11.23 -3.90
N ASP A 116 -22.41 11.50 -4.63
CA ASP A 116 -23.28 10.48 -5.21
C ASP A 116 -22.52 9.63 -6.23
N PHE A 117 -21.73 10.27 -7.11
CA PHE A 117 -20.85 9.59 -8.05
C PHE A 117 -19.87 8.63 -7.34
N MET A 118 -19.23 9.08 -6.25
CA MET A 118 -18.28 8.26 -5.49
C MET A 118 -18.97 7.10 -4.75
N CYS A 119 -20.23 7.28 -4.31
CA CYS A 119 -21.02 6.23 -3.67
C CYS A 119 -21.50 5.16 -4.65
N GLU A 120 -21.77 5.50 -5.91
CA GLU A 120 -22.15 4.56 -6.98
C GLU A 120 -20.94 3.85 -7.62
N LEU A 121 -19.73 4.37 -7.40
CA LEU A 121 -18.50 3.89 -8.05
C LEU A 121 -18.21 2.39 -7.83
N PRO A 122 -18.42 1.81 -6.62
CA PRO A 122 -18.21 0.38 -6.41
C PRO A 122 -19.08 -0.53 -7.29
N ASP A 123 -20.33 -0.13 -7.54
CA ASP A 123 -21.27 -0.90 -8.38
C ASP A 123 -20.95 -0.75 -9.87
N ARG A 124 -20.44 0.42 -10.27
CA ARG A 124 -20.05 0.72 -11.66
C ARG A 124 -18.73 0.07 -12.07
N PHE A 125 -17.82 -0.12 -11.12
CA PHE A 125 -16.48 -0.65 -11.39
C PHE A 125 -16.03 -1.63 -10.30
N PRO A 126 -16.59 -2.85 -10.27
CA PRO A 126 -16.28 -3.85 -9.24
C PRO A 126 -14.81 -4.29 -9.21
N HIS A 127 -14.03 -3.97 -10.25
CA HIS A 127 -12.63 -4.37 -10.40
C HIS A 127 -11.65 -3.22 -10.72
N ALA A 128 -12.06 -1.95 -10.80
CA ALA A 128 -11.17 -0.87 -11.31
C ALA A 128 -10.02 -0.45 -10.37
N LEU A 129 -9.79 -1.15 -9.26
CA LEU A 129 -8.56 -1.01 -8.48
C LEU A 129 -7.50 -2.08 -8.83
N LEU A 130 -7.84 -3.01 -9.73
CA LEU A 130 -6.97 -4.06 -10.23
C LEU A 130 -6.84 -3.86 -11.74
N THR A 131 -5.60 -3.74 -12.22
CA THR A 131 -5.19 -3.71 -13.64
C THR A 131 -5.46 -2.44 -14.46
N GLU A 132 -4.42 -1.60 -14.56
CA GLU A 132 -3.90 -1.09 -15.85
C GLU A 132 -2.37 -1.26 -15.89
#